data_AF-A0A2N5D2E3-F1
#
_entry.id   AF-A0A2N5D2E3-F1
#
_cell.length_a   1.000
_cell.length_b   1.000
_cell.length_c   1.000
_cell.angle_alpha   90.00
_cell.angle_beta   90.00
_cell.angle_gamma   90.00
#
_symmetry.space_group_name_H-M   'P 1'
#
loop_
_entity.id
_entity.type
_entity.pdbx_description
1 polymer ?
#
loop_
_entity_poly.entity_id
_entity_poly.type
_entity_poly.pdbx_seq_one_letter_code
_entity_poly.pdbx_strand_id
1 'polypeptide(L)' 'MKIEPSLFDEIDDEVEAAADARAEADVAAGRLISHEAVSRWLTSWAEGAPTPKPKPGD' A
#
# COMPACT_ATOMS: atom_id res chain seq x y z
N MET A 1 -15.98 -4.10 -32.36
CA MET A 1 -15.86 -4.38 -30.92
C MET A 1 -15.75 -3.03 -30.22
N LYS A 2 -16.63 -2.71 -29.27
CA LYS A 2 -16.40 -1.56 -28.38
C LYS A 2 -15.47 -2.04 -27.28
N ILE A 3 -14.37 -1.35 -27.05
CA ILE A 3 -13.48 -1.62 -25.92
C ILE A 3 -14.12 -0.90 -24.73
N GLU A 4 -14.43 -1.65 -23.68
CA GLU A 4 -14.89 -1.06 -22.42
C GLU A 4 -13.70 -0.39 -21.71
N PRO A 5 -13.93 0.73 -20.99
CA PRO A 5 -12.90 1.35 -20.17
C PRO A 5 -12.33 0.34 -19.17
N SER A 6 -11.01 0.37 -19.00
CA SER A 6 -10.32 -0.38 -17.96
C SER A 6 -10.75 0.14 -16.59
N LEU A 7 -10.75 -0.74 -15.58
CA LEU A 7 -10.84 -0.34 -14.18
C LEU A 7 -9.77 0.69 -13.80
N PHE A 8 -8.65 0.71 -14.52
CA PHE A 8 -7.53 1.63 -14.30
C PHE A 8 -7.61 2.92 -15.14
N ASP A 9 -8.65 3.09 -15.96
CA ASP A 9 -8.79 4.29 -16.81
C ASP A 9 -9.49 5.45 -16.07
N GLU A 10 -10.09 5.19 -14.91
CA GLU A 10 -10.74 6.21 -14.08
C GLU A 10 -9.86 6.54 -12.87
N ILE A 11 -9.47 7.81 -12.75
CA ILE A 11 -8.82 8.38 -11.57
C ILE A 11 -9.85 9.31 -10.91
N ASP A 12 -10.11 9.08 -9.63
CA ASP A 12 -10.94 9.94 -8.80
C ASP A 12 -10.02 10.82 -7.94
N ASP A 13 -9.85 12.07 -8.35
CA ASP A 13 -8.94 13.04 -7.71
C ASP A 13 -9.30 13.29 -6.23
N GLU A 14 -10.59 13.21 -5.86
CA GLU A 14 -11.01 13.41 -4.47
C GLU A 14 -10.60 12.22 -3.60
N VAL A 15 -10.71 11.00 -4.14
CA VAL A 15 -10.27 9.78 -3.46
C VAL A 15 -8.75 9.74 -3.29
N GLU A 16 -8.00 10.13 -4.33
CA GLU A 16 -6.54 10.23 -4.27
C GLU A 16 -6.09 11.26 -3.22
N ALA A 17 -6.68 12.47 -3.22
CA ALA A 17 -6.36 13.50 -2.23
C ALA A 17 -6.68 13.06 -0.79
N ALA A 18 -7.77 12.30 -0.60
CA ALA A 18 -8.12 11.74 0.71
C ALA A 18 -7.12 10.64 1.15
N ALA A 19 -6.61 9.85 0.22
CA ALA A 19 -5.59 8.83 0.49
C ALA A 19 -4.26 9.48 0.92
N ASP A 20 -3.84 10.54 0.22
CA ASP A 20 -2.65 11.30 0.57
C ASP A 20 -2.76 11.95 1.96
N ALA A 21 -3.88 12.62 2.26
CA ALA A 21 -4.11 13.23 3.57
C ALA A 21 -4.06 12.20 4.71
N ARG A 22 -4.55 10.98 4.46
CA ARG A 22 -4.44 9.87 5.42
C ARG A 22 -2.99 9.42 5.60
N ALA A 23 -2.23 9.28 4.50
CA ALA A 23 -0.83 8.88 4.55
C ALA A 23 0.01 9.90 5.33
N GLU A 24 -0.19 11.19 5.10
CA GLU A 24 0.47 12.25 5.87
C GLU A 24 0.12 12.20 7.37
N ALA A 25 -1.15 11.93 7.71
CA ALA A 25 -1.56 11.74 9.10
C ALA A 25 -0.93 10.50 9.76
N ASP A 26 -0.68 9.43 9.00
CA ASP A 26 0.04 8.24 9.47
C ASP A 26 1.54 8.56 9.71
N VAL A 27 2.17 9.34 8.83
CA VAL A 27 3.55 9.84 9.02
C VAL A 27 3.64 10.68 10.30
N ALA A 28 2.77 11.69 10.45
CA ALA A 28 2.77 12.59 11.59
C ALA A 28 2.56 11.87 12.93
N ALA A 29 1.76 10.80 12.92
CA ALA A 29 1.51 9.98 14.11
C ALA A 29 2.52 8.84 14.31
N GLY A 30 3.56 8.74 13.46
CA GLY A 30 4.58 7.70 13.54
C GLY A 30 4.08 6.29 13.24
N ARG A 31 2.97 6.14 12.51
CA ARG A 31 2.38 4.84 12.12
C ARG A 31 3.04 4.26 10.86
N LEU A 32 4.37 4.31 10.81
CA LEU A 32 5.17 3.84 9.68
C LEU A 32 5.68 2.41 9.88
N ILE A 33 5.82 1.69 8.77
CA ILE A 33 6.45 0.36 8.72
C ILE A 33 7.84 0.55 8.08
N SER A 34 8.88 -0.05 8.65
CA SER A 34 10.21 0.04 8.05
C SER A 34 10.26 -0.65 6.68
N HIS A 35 11.11 -0.12 5.79
CA HIS A 35 11.39 -0.75 4.51
C HIS A 35 11.90 -2.19 4.69
N GLU A 36 12.71 -2.44 5.71
CA GLU A 36 13.30 -3.75 6.01
C GLU A 36 12.22 -4.78 6.39
N ALA A 37 11.23 -4.38 7.19
CA ALA A 37 10.10 -5.23 7.53
C ALA A 37 9.23 -5.55 6.31
N VAL A 38 8.95 -4.55 5.46
CA VAL A 38 8.22 -4.76 4.19
C VAL A 38 8.99 -5.71 3.26
N SER A 39 10.29 -5.51 3.10
CA SER A 39 11.13 -6.35 2.23
C SER A 39 11.15 -7.81 2.69
N ARG A 40 11.37 -8.07 3.99
CA ARG A 40 11.27 -9.45 4.54
C ARG A 40 9.91 -10.08 4.26
N TRP A 41 8.83 -9.32 4.48
CA TRP A 41 7.49 -9.81 4.26
C TRP A 41 7.28 -10.20 2.79
N LEU A 42 7.64 -9.34 1.84
CA LEU A 42 7.54 -9.63 0.41
C LEU A 42 8.41 -10.82 -0.01
N THR A 43 9.62 -10.97 0.53
CA THR A 43 10.47 -12.15 0.28
C THR A 43 9.79 -13.44 0.73
N SER A 44 9.11 -13.44 1.89
CA SER A 44 8.42 -14.63 2.39
C SER A 44 7.32 -15.14 1.44
N TRP A 45 6.67 -14.22 0.71
CA TRP A 45 5.73 -14.58 -0.35
C TRP A 45 6.42 -15.22 -1.55
N ALA A 46 7.54 -14.64 -2.00
CA ALA A 46 8.29 -15.15 -3.14
C ALA A 46 8.85 -16.56 -2.90
N GLU A 47 9.16 -16.90 -1.65
CA GLU A 47 9.67 -18.21 -1.23
C GLU A 47 8.56 -19.25 -0.96
N GLY A 48 7.28 -18.87 -1.09
CA GLY A 48 6.14 -19.75 -0.85
C GLY A 48 5.84 -20.03 0.62
N ALA A 49 6.40 -19.22 1.54
CA ALA A 49 6.22 -19.34 2.98
C ALA A 49 5.77 -17.99 3.59
N PRO A 50 4.59 -17.48 3.22
CA PRO A 50 4.18 -16.12 3.59
C PRO A 50 4.08 -15.96 5.10
N THR A 51 4.72 -14.91 5.60
CA THR A 51 4.66 -14.49 7.00
C THR A 51 3.55 -13.46 7.21
N PRO A 52 3.10 -13.22 8.47
CA PRO A 52 2.14 -12.17 8.75
C PRO A 52 2.64 -10.80 8.27
N LYS A 53 1.70 -9.95 7.83
CA LYS A 53 2.03 -8.58 7.41
C LYS A 53 2.71 -7.81 8.57
N PRO A 54 3.71 -6.98 8.27
CA PRO A 54 4.34 -6.14 9.27
C PRO A 54 3.37 -5.07 9.76
N LYS A 55 3.63 -4.54 10.95
CA LYS A 55 2.85 -3.53 11.66
C LYS A 55 3.69 -2.27 11.84
N PRO A 56 3.04 -1.12 12.11
CA PRO A 56 3.76 0.07 12.46
C PRO A 56 4.76 -0.17 13.61
N GLY A 57 6.00 0.27 13.42
CA GLY A 57 7.11 0.06 14.36
C GLY A 57 7.93 -1.22 14.16
N ASP A 58 7.55 -2.11 13.22
CA ASP A 58 8.36 -3.26 12.80
C ASP A 58 9.52 -2.90 11.86
#